data_AF-A0A966C0B2-F1
#
_entry.id   AF-A0A966C0B2-F1
#
_cell.length_a   1.000
_cell.length_b   1.000
_cell.length_c   1.000
_cell.angle_alpha   90.00
_cell.angle_beta   90.00
_cell.angle_gamma   90.00
#
_symmetry.space_group_name_H-M   'P 1'
#
loop_
_entity.id
_entity.type
_entity.pdbx_description
1 polymer ?
#
loop_
_entity_poly.entity_id
_entity_poly.type
_entity_poly.pdbx_seq_one_letter_code
_entity_poly.pdbx_strand_id
1 'polypeptide(L)'
;MRGGFTQFILRSRNFYQQITDIYATAMDYDFQAPTTQEFFATVQNKLHWAIHGHTASELIVERADHKKEFMGLTNWKKAPNGKILKSDVTVAKNYLSQNEIKSLDRIVTMYLDYAEDQAERNIPMTMKDWSQKLNAFLQFNERDILENAGKVTAQIAKEFAICEFEKYKVIQDKSYKSDFDKLLGELDIEG
;
A
#
# COMPACT_ATOMS: atom_id res chain seq x y z
N MET A 1 -4.43 16.34 28.67
CA MET A 1 -3.43 15.86 27.71
C MET A 1 -4.05 15.98 26.32
N ARG A 2 -3.74 17.05 25.58
CA ARG A 2 -4.23 17.30 24.21
C ARG A 2 -2.99 17.26 23.30
N GLY A 3 -2.92 16.36 22.33
CA GLY A 3 -1.81 16.30 21.37
C GLY A 3 -0.94 15.03 21.37
N GLY A 4 -1.28 13.98 22.12
CA GLY A 4 -0.48 12.74 22.16
C GLY A 4 -0.85 11.68 21.11
N PHE A 5 -2.13 11.61 20.72
CA PHE A 5 -2.66 10.49 19.93
C PHE A 5 -2.26 10.59 18.44
N THR A 6 -2.53 11.73 17.80
CA THR A 6 -2.16 12.00 16.40
C THR A 6 -0.65 12.00 16.19
N GLN A 7 0.13 12.53 17.13
CA GLN A 7 1.58 12.68 16.98
C GLN A 7 2.33 11.33 17.00
N PHE A 8 1.74 10.28 17.59
CA PHE A 8 2.29 8.92 17.57
C PHE A 8 1.94 8.18 16.26
N ILE A 9 0.71 8.32 15.75
CA ILE A 9 0.22 7.63 14.54
C ILE A 9 0.81 8.23 13.25
N LEU A 10 1.00 9.55 13.19
CA LEU A 10 1.57 10.27 12.05
C LEU A 10 3.04 9.89 11.73
N ARG A 11 3.72 9.13 12.61
CA ARG A 11 5.11 8.69 12.41
C ARG A 11 5.28 7.42 11.57
N SER A 12 4.21 6.67 11.27
CA SER A 12 4.33 5.44 10.46
C SER A 12 4.21 5.74 8.97
N ARG A 13 5.19 5.29 8.17
CA ARG A 13 5.20 5.45 6.68
C ARG A 13 4.22 4.51 5.95
N ASN A 14 3.39 3.75 6.67
CA ASN A 14 2.53 2.72 6.11
C ASN A 14 1.06 2.98 6.43
N PHE A 15 0.30 3.45 5.45
CA PHE A 15 -1.14 3.75 5.51
C PHE A 15 -1.96 2.68 6.24
N TYR A 16 -1.70 1.41 5.91
CA TYR A 16 -2.41 0.27 6.49
C TYR A 16 -2.19 0.17 7.99
N GLN A 17 -0.97 0.45 8.45
CA GLN A 17 -0.62 0.35 9.86
C GLN A 17 -1.35 1.40 10.69
N GLN A 18 -1.49 2.62 10.16
CA GLN A 18 -2.23 3.69 10.84
C GLN A 18 -3.70 3.30 11.11
N ILE A 19 -4.36 2.64 10.16
CA ILE A 19 -5.73 2.16 10.32
C ILE A 19 -5.80 0.99 11.31
N THR A 20 -4.85 0.06 11.27
CA THR A 20 -4.79 -1.04 12.24
C THR A 20 -4.48 -0.59 13.65
N ASP A 21 -3.70 0.49 13.81
CA ASP A 21 -3.39 1.10 15.10
C ASP A 21 -4.66 1.69 15.74
N ILE A 22 -5.54 2.32 14.95
CA ILE A 22 -6.87 2.75 15.44
C ILE A 22 -7.70 1.56 15.87
N TYR A 23 -7.77 0.51 15.05
CA TYR A 23 -8.53 -0.69 15.37
C TYR A 23 -8.07 -1.32 16.70
N ALA A 24 -6.77 -1.32 16.99
CA ALA A 24 -6.18 -1.82 18.23
C ALA A 24 -6.55 -0.99 19.47
N THR A 25 -7.18 0.17 19.32
CA THR A 25 -7.75 0.97 20.43
C THR A 25 -9.12 0.50 20.88
N ALA A 26 -9.71 -0.50 20.20
CA ALA A 26 -10.98 -1.08 20.60
C ALA A 26 -10.95 -1.55 22.06
N MET A 27 -12.05 -1.34 22.77
CA MET A 27 -12.15 -1.74 24.18
C MET A 27 -12.11 -3.26 24.37
N ASP A 28 -12.58 -4.01 23.39
CA ASP A 28 -12.59 -5.47 23.34
C ASP A 28 -11.48 -6.02 22.44
N TYR A 29 -10.43 -5.23 22.15
CA TYR A 29 -9.36 -5.65 21.25
C TYR A 29 -8.73 -6.99 21.68
N ASP A 30 -8.74 -7.93 20.75
CA ASP A 30 -8.03 -9.20 20.86
C ASP A 30 -7.30 -9.50 19.55
N PHE A 31 -5.97 -9.62 19.63
CA PHE A 31 -5.12 -9.96 18.50
C PHE A 31 -5.39 -11.36 17.94
N GLN A 32 -5.83 -12.29 18.80
CA GLN A 32 -6.11 -13.67 18.40
C GLN A 32 -7.53 -13.85 17.84
N ALA A 33 -8.42 -12.86 18.05
CA ALA A 33 -9.80 -12.94 17.60
C ALA A 33 -9.88 -13.08 16.07
N PRO A 34 -10.77 -13.95 15.55
CA PRO A 34 -11.02 -14.07 14.11
C PRO A 34 -11.35 -12.74 13.44
N THR A 35 -12.11 -11.87 14.13
CA THR A 35 -12.47 -10.52 13.64
C THR A 35 -11.25 -9.66 13.35
N THR A 36 -10.21 -9.73 14.19
CA THR A 36 -8.97 -8.96 14.00
C THR A 36 -8.17 -9.49 12.82
N GLN A 37 -8.06 -10.81 12.70
CA GLN A 37 -7.40 -11.44 11.56
C GLN A 37 -8.10 -11.08 10.24
N GLU A 38 -9.43 -11.12 10.22
CA GLU A 38 -10.24 -10.70 9.08
C GLU A 38 -10.06 -9.21 8.76
N PHE A 39 -10.09 -8.34 9.77
CA PHE A 39 -9.89 -6.91 9.58
C PHE A 39 -8.50 -6.62 8.98
N PHE A 40 -7.43 -7.21 9.53
CA PHE A 40 -6.06 -7.03 9.01
C PHE A 40 -5.88 -7.61 7.61
N ALA A 41 -6.52 -8.75 7.32
CA ALA A 41 -6.48 -9.36 5.99
C ALA A 41 -7.22 -8.51 4.94
N THR A 42 -8.26 -7.77 5.33
CA THR A 42 -9.15 -7.08 4.39
C THR A 42 -8.88 -5.58 4.27
N VAL A 43 -8.32 -4.91 5.29
CA VAL A 43 -8.13 -3.45 5.32
C VAL A 43 -7.34 -2.94 4.12
N GLN A 44 -6.28 -3.68 3.72
CA GLN A 44 -5.50 -3.32 2.55
C GLN A 44 -6.35 -3.33 1.27
N ASN A 45 -7.12 -4.40 1.06
CA ASN A 45 -7.96 -4.52 -0.13
C ASN A 45 -9.11 -3.50 -0.14
N LYS A 46 -9.69 -3.17 1.02
CA LYS A 46 -10.70 -2.10 1.12
C LYS A 46 -10.15 -0.75 0.66
N LEU A 47 -8.94 -0.39 1.10
CA LEU A 47 -8.31 0.86 0.71
C LEU A 47 -7.90 0.87 -0.76
N HIS A 48 -7.31 -0.21 -1.28
CA HIS A 48 -7.01 -0.32 -2.70
C HIS A 48 -8.28 -0.17 -3.56
N TRP A 49 -9.37 -0.85 -3.16
CA TRP A 49 -10.65 -0.77 -3.86
C TRP A 49 -11.24 0.64 -3.86
N ALA A 50 -11.24 1.31 -2.70
CA ALA A 50 -11.74 2.67 -2.55
C ALA A 50 -10.99 3.71 -3.41
N ILE A 51 -9.74 3.43 -3.80
CA ILE A 51 -8.91 4.37 -4.55
C ILE A 51 -8.96 4.09 -6.06
N HIS A 52 -8.97 2.83 -6.48
CA HIS A 52 -8.81 2.47 -7.89
C HIS A 52 -9.62 1.24 -8.34
N GLY A 53 -10.55 0.74 -7.53
CA GLY A 53 -11.49 -0.31 -7.91
C GLY A 53 -10.88 -1.71 -8.11
N HIS A 54 -9.70 -1.97 -7.54
CA HIS A 54 -9.04 -3.27 -7.61
C HIS A 54 -8.55 -3.68 -6.23
N THR A 55 -8.51 -4.97 -5.93
CA THR A 55 -7.74 -5.50 -4.80
C THR A 55 -6.23 -5.35 -5.05
N ALA A 56 -5.42 -5.50 -4.00
CA ALA A 56 -3.96 -5.45 -4.14
C ALA A 56 -3.43 -6.51 -5.14
N SER A 57 -4.05 -7.70 -5.14
CA SER A 57 -3.67 -8.81 -6.01
C SER A 57 -4.06 -8.55 -7.47
N GLU A 58 -5.26 -8.02 -7.71
CA GLU A 58 -5.72 -7.64 -9.05
C GLU A 58 -4.85 -6.52 -9.64
N LEU A 59 -4.51 -5.51 -8.84
CA LEU A 59 -3.62 -4.41 -9.25
C LEU A 59 -2.27 -4.93 -9.75
N ILE A 60 -1.67 -5.87 -9.04
CA ILE A 60 -0.38 -6.47 -9.42
C ILE A 60 -0.50 -7.18 -10.77
N VAL A 61 -1.54 -8.01 -10.96
CA VAL A 61 -1.76 -8.73 -12.23
C VAL A 61 -2.02 -7.77 -13.38
N GLU A 62 -2.76 -6.69 -13.14
CA GLU A 62 -3.09 -5.69 -14.16
C GLU A 62 -1.85 -4.88 -14.59
N ARG A 63 -0.97 -4.51 -13.64
CA ARG A 63 0.07 -3.51 -13.89
C ARG A 63 1.47 -4.06 -14.06
N ALA A 64 1.80 -5.22 -13.48
CA ALA A 64 3.11 -5.84 -13.63
C ALA A 64 3.32 -6.33 -15.07
N ASP A 65 4.23 -5.68 -15.80
CA ASP A 65 4.49 -5.99 -17.21
C ASP A 65 5.96 -5.74 -17.54
N HIS A 66 6.71 -6.81 -17.86
CA HIS A 66 8.13 -6.75 -18.21
C HIS A 66 8.45 -5.91 -19.45
N LYS A 67 7.45 -5.52 -20.25
CA LYS A 67 7.64 -4.67 -21.43
C LYS A 67 7.56 -3.18 -21.10
N LYS A 68 7.02 -2.81 -19.93
CA LYS A 68 6.93 -1.42 -19.48
C LYS A 68 8.25 -0.99 -18.83
N GLU A 69 8.49 0.32 -18.86
CA GLU A 69 9.55 0.92 -18.07
C GLU A 69 9.35 0.57 -16.59
N PHE A 70 10.42 0.14 -15.92
CA PHE A 70 10.39 -0.29 -14.52
C PHE A 70 9.33 -1.36 -14.24
N MET A 71 8.95 -2.19 -15.22
CA MET A 71 7.84 -3.15 -15.13
C MET A 71 6.46 -2.56 -14.77
N GLY A 72 6.27 -1.25 -14.95
CA GLY A 72 5.07 -0.55 -14.48
C GLY A 72 5.11 -0.16 -13.00
N LEU A 73 6.22 -0.37 -12.30
CA LEU A 73 6.46 0.16 -10.96
C LEU A 73 6.65 1.67 -11.03
N THR A 74 6.03 2.39 -10.10
CA THR A 74 6.16 3.85 -9.92
C THR A 74 7.08 4.20 -8.75
N ASN A 75 7.32 3.25 -7.84
CA ASN A 75 8.21 3.39 -6.70
C ASN A 75 8.73 2.01 -6.27
N TRP A 76 9.93 1.93 -5.72
CA TRP A 76 10.51 0.70 -5.16
C TRP A 76 11.64 1.06 -4.20
N LYS A 77 12.19 0.08 -3.47
CA LYS A 77 13.13 0.35 -2.37
C LYS A 77 14.35 1.19 -2.77
N LYS A 78 14.81 1.10 -4.03
CA LYS A 78 15.98 1.82 -4.54
C LYS A 78 15.62 2.81 -5.65
N ALA A 79 14.36 3.20 -5.78
CA ALA A 79 13.93 4.17 -6.79
C ALA A 79 14.60 5.54 -6.60
N PRO A 80 14.76 6.34 -7.67
CA PRO A 80 14.56 5.97 -9.08
C PRO A 80 15.78 5.29 -9.72
N ASN A 81 16.95 5.32 -9.06
CA ASN A 81 18.24 5.03 -9.72
C ASN A 81 18.77 3.61 -9.49
N GLY A 82 18.11 2.80 -8.66
CA GLY A 82 18.56 1.46 -8.31
C GLY A 82 17.75 0.35 -8.98
N LYS A 83 18.35 -0.84 -9.03
CA LYS A 83 17.72 -2.05 -9.56
C LYS A 83 16.41 -2.40 -8.83
N ILE A 84 15.42 -2.83 -9.60
CA ILE A 84 14.22 -3.48 -9.08
C ILE A 84 14.61 -4.86 -8.55
N LEU A 85 14.11 -5.21 -7.37
CA LEU A 85 14.30 -6.52 -6.75
C LEU A 85 13.00 -7.34 -6.83
N LYS A 86 13.15 -8.66 -6.75
CA LYS A 86 12.01 -9.60 -6.68
C LYS A 86 11.05 -9.30 -5.52
N SER A 87 11.53 -8.71 -4.43
CA SER A 87 10.67 -8.27 -3.32
C SER A 87 9.79 -7.07 -3.69
N ASP A 88 10.26 -6.18 -4.58
CA ASP A 88 9.56 -4.96 -4.94
C ASP A 88 8.34 -5.22 -5.81
N VAL A 89 8.42 -6.23 -6.70
CA VAL A 89 7.35 -6.55 -7.67
C VAL A 89 6.12 -7.19 -7.03
N THR A 90 6.24 -7.66 -5.78
CA THR A 90 5.13 -8.29 -5.04
C THR A 90 4.35 -7.31 -4.18
N VAL A 91 4.75 -6.03 -4.15
CA VAL A 91 4.15 -5.00 -3.32
C VAL A 91 3.22 -4.14 -4.18
N ALA A 92 1.91 -4.30 -4.01
CA ALA A 92 0.90 -3.56 -4.79
C ALA A 92 1.07 -2.03 -4.74
N LYS A 93 1.47 -1.48 -3.58
CA LYS A 93 1.74 -0.04 -3.41
C LYS A 93 2.75 0.51 -4.42
N ASN A 94 3.71 -0.32 -4.83
CA ASN A 94 4.76 0.07 -5.76
C ASN A 94 4.25 0.28 -7.20
N TYR A 95 3.01 -0.12 -7.50
CA TYR A 95 2.34 0.07 -8.79
C TYR A 95 1.33 1.24 -8.78
N LEU A 96 1.19 1.95 -7.66
CA LEU A 96 0.26 3.07 -7.54
C LEU A 96 0.85 4.34 -8.17
N SER A 97 0.07 5.02 -9.00
CA SER A 97 0.40 6.35 -9.49
C SER A 97 0.50 7.37 -8.35
N GLN A 98 1.17 8.50 -8.61
CA GLN A 98 1.26 9.59 -7.63
C GLN A 98 -0.11 10.12 -7.20
N ASN A 99 -1.09 10.14 -8.11
CA ASN A 99 -2.45 10.57 -7.79
C ASN A 99 -3.17 9.57 -6.89
N GLU A 100 -3.00 8.27 -7.13
CA GLU A 100 -3.56 7.23 -6.26
C GLU A 100 -2.92 7.25 -4.87
N ILE A 101 -1.60 7.43 -4.78
CA ILE A 101 -0.89 7.59 -3.49
C ILE A 101 -1.43 8.81 -2.74
N LYS A 102 -1.58 9.97 -3.40
CA LYS A 102 -2.15 11.18 -2.78
C LYS A 102 -3.60 10.96 -2.34
N SER A 103 -4.41 10.26 -3.12
CA SER A 103 -5.79 9.97 -2.76
C SER A 103 -5.85 8.99 -1.57
N LEU A 104 -4.94 8.02 -1.51
CA LEU A 104 -4.81 7.08 -0.39
C LEU A 104 -4.37 7.80 0.89
N ASP A 105 -3.37 8.67 0.80
CA ASP A 105 -2.91 9.50 1.92
C ASP A 105 -4.06 10.36 2.45
N ARG A 106 -4.76 11.07 1.57
CA ARG A 106 -5.90 11.91 1.95
C ARG A 106 -7.01 11.14 2.65
N ILE A 107 -7.43 9.99 2.13
CA ILE A 107 -8.55 9.23 2.76
C ILE A 107 -8.14 8.66 4.11
N VAL A 108 -6.87 8.24 4.27
CA VAL A 108 -6.34 7.74 5.53
C VAL A 108 -6.25 8.86 6.56
N THR A 109 -5.70 10.02 6.20
CA THR A 109 -5.66 11.20 7.09
C THR A 109 -7.05 11.59 7.57
N MET A 110 -8.03 11.69 6.66
CA MET A 110 -9.40 12.02 7.05
C MET A 110 -10.02 10.97 7.98
N TYR A 111 -9.67 9.69 7.82
CA TYR A 111 -10.13 8.64 8.74
C TYR A 111 -9.44 8.74 10.12
N LEU A 112 -8.17 9.14 10.17
CA LEU A 112 -7.47 9.42 11.42
C LEU A 112 -8.15 10.55 12.19
N ASP A 113 -8.46 11.65 11.52
CA ASP A 113 -9.15 12.79 12.12
C ASP A 113 -10.54 12.37 12.65
N TYR A 114 -11.26 11.54 11.90
CA TYR A 114 -12.52 10.95 12.35
C TYR A 114 -12.35 10.09 13.62
N ALA A 115 -11.35 9.21 13.63
CA ALA A 115 -11.08 8.37 14.80
C ALA A 115 -10.68 9.18 16.04
N GLU A 116 -9.93 10.26 15.84
CA GLU A 116 -9.56 11.21 16.90
C GLU A 116 -10.80 11.93 17.46
N ASP A 117 -11.73 12.42 16.63
CA ASP A 117 -13.00 13.00 17.10
C ASP A 117 -13.80 12.01 17.98
N GLN A 118 -13.88 10.75 17.57
CA GLN A 118 -14.57 9.73 18.36
C GLN A 118 -13.91 9.52 19.73
N ALA A 119 -12.58 9.53 19.77
CA ALA A 119 -11.81 9.42 21.01
C ALA A 119 -11.99 10.65 21.91
N GLU A 120 -11.94 11.88 21.36
CA GLU A 120 -12.14 13.13 22.12
C GLU A 120 -13.53 13.21 22.76
N ARG A 121 -14.53 12.63 22.08
CA ARG A 121 -15.91 12.55 22.56
C ARG A 121 -16.14 11.42 23.58
N ASN A 122 -15.08 10.68 23.94
CA ASN A 122 -15.13 9.52 24.83
C ASN A 122 -16.17 8.49 24.36
N ILE A 123 -16.31 8.29 23.05
CA ILE A 123 -17.23 7.30 22.50
C ILE A 123 -16.50 5.94 22.56
N PRO A 124 -16.95 5.00 23.40
CA PRO A 124 -16.37 3.67 23.44
C PRO A 124 -16.60 2.96 22.10
N MET A 125 -15.53 2.40 21.53
CA MET A 125 -15.58 1.64 20.27
C MET A 125 -15.14 0.20 20.51
N THR A 126 -15.92 -0.74 19.97
CA THR A 126 -15.50 -2.15 19.85
C THR A 126 -14.76 -2.40 18.54
N MET A 127 -14.13 -3.57 18.42
CA MET A 127 -13.53 -4.07 17.19
C MET A 127 -14.54 -4.06 16.03
N LYS A 128 -15.78 -4.46 16.32
CA LYS A 128 -16.88 -4.46 15.37
C LYS A 128 -17.24 -3.05 14.94
N ASP A 129 -17.32 -2.11 15.89
CA ASP A 129 -17.62 -0.71 15.59
C ASP A 129 -16.57 -0.13 14.65
N TRP A 130 -15.27 -0.30 14.94
CA TRP A 130 -14.21 0.22 14.06
C TRP A 130 -14.29 -0.34 12.64
N SER A 131 -14.56 -1.64 12.49
CA SER A 131 -14.74 -2.26 11.16
C SER A 131 -15.93 -1.65 10.41
N GLN A 132 -17.07 -1.47 11.08
CA GLN A 132 -18.27 -0.87 10.49
C GLN A 132 -18.09 0.62 10.18
N LYS A 133 -17.41 1.36 11.06
CA LYS A 133 -17.12 2.79 10.88
C LYS A 133 -16.17 3.02 9.71
N LEU A 134 -15.16 2.18 9.51
CA LEU A 134 -14.30 2.27 8.32
C LEU A 134 -15.12 2.12 7.03
N ASN A 135 -16.01 1.12 6.96
CA ASN A 135 -16.89 0.95 5.81
C ASN A 135 -17.79 2.18 5.60
N ALA A 136 -18.52 2.59 6.64
CA ALA A 136 -19.41 3.75 6.57
C ALA A 136 -18.67 5.03 6.17
N PHE A 137 -17.44 5.21 6.65
CA PHE A 137 -16.59 6.34 6.32
C PHE A 137 -16.20 6.35 4.83
N LEU A 138 -15.82 5.21 4.27
CA LEU A 138 -15.50 5.10 2.84
C LEU A 138 -16.75 5.42 1.99
N GLN A 139 -17.89 4.84 2.33
CA GLN A 139 -19.19 5.12 1.66
C GLN A 139 -19.58 6.59 1.74
N PHE A 140 -19.46 7.22 2.92
CA PHE A 140 -19.78 8.64 3.12
C PHE A 140 -18.90 9.56 2.27
N ASN A 141 -17.65 9.15 2.00
CA ASN A 141 -16.73 9.85 1.12
C ASN A 141 -16.84 9.44 -0.35
N GLU A 142 -18.00 8.90 -0.75
CA GLU A 142 -18.32 8.47 -2.12
C GLU A 142 -17.28 7.49 -2.70
N ARG A 143 -16.72 6.62 -1.84
CA ARG A 143 -15.82 5.55 -2.26
C ARG A 143 -16.57 4.23 -2.34
N ASP A 144 -16.27 3.46 -3.38
CA ASP A 144 -16.75 2.10 -3.50
C ASP A 144 -16.16 1.22 -2.39
N ILE A 145 -16.99 0.32 -1.87
CA ILE A 145 -16.57 -0.68 -0.89
C ILE A 145 -16.40 -2.01 -1.59
N LEU A 146 -15.34 -2.71 -1.22
CA LEU A 146 -15.14 -4.08 -1.62
C LEU A 146 -16.18 -4.99 -0.93
N GLU A 147 -17.15 -5.47 -1.69
CA GLU A 147 -18.22 -6.37 -1.21
C GLU A 147 -17.90 -7.87 -1.38
N ASN A 148 -16.80 -8.20 -2.07
CA ASN A 148 -16.38 -9.58 -2.34
C ASN A 148 -14.88 -9.78 -2.07
N ALA A 149 -14.36 -11.00 -2.22
CA ALA A 149 -12.96 -11.30 -1.94
C ALA A 149 -11.96 -10.84 -3.04
N GLY A 150 -12.46 -10.24 -4.14
CA GLY A 150 -11.71 -10.06 -5.39
C GLY A 150 -11.68 -11.32 -6.24
N LYS A 151 -11.13 -11.21 -7.45
CA LYS A 151 -11.06 -12.28 -8.44
C LYS A 151 -9.71 -12.99 -8.48
N VAL A 152 -8.67 -12.38 -7.90
CA VAL A 152 -7.28 -12.86 -7.97
C VAL A 152 -6.77 -13.14 -6.56
N THR A 153 -6.21 -14.33 -6.35
CA THR A 153 -5.59 -14.69 -5.07
C THR A 153 -4.19 -14.08 -4.94
N ALA A 154 -3.76 -13.84 -3.70
CA ALA A 154 -2.42 -13.32 -3.41
C ALA A 154 -1.30 -14.22 -3.97
N GLN A 155 -1.50 -15.55 -3.97
CA GLN A 155 -0.53 -16.48 -4.53
C GLN A 155 -0.40 -16.32 -6.05
N ILE A 156 -1.52 -16.27 -6.77
CA ILE A 156 -1.52 -16.10 -8.24
C ILE A 156 -0.85 -14.76 -8.61
N ALA A 157 -1.22 -13.67 -7.93
CA ALA A 157 -0.63 -12.36 -8.20
C ALA A 157 0.88 -12.33 -7.94
N LYS A 158 1.34 -12.98 -6.86
CA LYS A 158 2.75 -13.08 -6.51
C LYS A 158 3.54 -13.87 -7.56
N GLU A 159 3.03 -15.04 -7.96
CA GLU A 159 3.67 -15.87 -8.99
C GLU A 159 3.74 -15.13 -10.33
N PHE A 160 2.64 -14.50 -10.74
CA PHE A 160 2.58 -13.68 -11.95
C PHE A 160 3.65 -12.58 -11.96
N ALA A 161 3.72 -11.76 -10.90
CA ALA A 161 4.68 -10.67 -10.81
C ALA A 161 6.14 -11.16 -10.83
N ILE A 162 6.40 -12.31 -10.20
CA ILE A 162 7.72 -12.95 -10.21
C ILE A 162 8.09 -13.42 -11.61
N CYS A 163 7.17 -14.06 -12.33
CA CYS A 163 7.42 -14.49 -13.71
C CYS A 163 7.69 -13.29 -14.63
N GLU A 164 6.95 -12.20 -14.49
CA GLU A 164 7.22 -10.95 -15.22
C GLU A 164 8.59 -10.38 -14.82
N PHE A 165 8.96 -10.44 -13.54
CA PHE A 165 10.26 -9.95 -13.07
C PHE A 165 11.42 -10.75 -13.64
N GLU A 166 11.29 -12.06 -13.77
CA GLU A 166 12.34 -12.90 -14.35
C GLU A 166 12.62 -12.54 -15.81
N LYS A 167 11.57 -12.21 -16.58
CA LYS A 167 11.72 -11.68 -17.94
C LYS A 167 12.37 -10.30 -17.94
N TYR A 168 11.91 -9.39 -17.07
CA TYR A 168 12.44 -8.03 -16.98
C TYR A 168 13.89 -7.97 -16.49
N LYS A 169 14.29 -8.88 -15.60
CA LYS A 169 15.65 -8.93 -15.05
C LYS A 169 16.71 -9.02 -16.14
N VAL A 170 16.44 -9.79 -17.20
CA VAL A 170 17.34 -9.90 -18.37
C VAL A 170 17.49 -8.55 -19.09
N ILE A 171 16.41 -7.77 -19.18
CA ILE A 171 16.42 -6.42 -19.76
C ILE A 171 17.21 -5.48 -18.85
N GLN A 172 16.89 -5.48 -17.55
CA GLN A 172 17.52 -4.62 -16.56
C GLN A 172 19.03 -4.87 -16.44
N ASP A 173 19.48 -6.13 -16.47
CA ASP A 173 20.90 -6.47 -16.35
C ASP A 173 21.69 -6.08 -17.62
N LYS A 174 21.05 -6.09 -18.80
CA LYS A 174 21.66 -5.58 -20.04
C LYS A 174 21.78 -4.06 -20.07
N SER A 175 20.81 -3.35 -19.49
CA SER A 175 20.80 -1.88 -19.44
C SER A 175 21.55 -1.30 -18.24
N TYR A 176 21.99 -2.13 -17.29
CA TYR A 176 22.62 -1.66 -16.07
C TYR A 176 24.07 -1.23 -16.31
N LYS A 177 24.35 0.05 -16.08
CA LYS A 177 25.71 0.58 -15.98
C LYS A 177 26.12 0.66 -14.50
N SER A 178 27.24 0.03 -14.15
CA SER A 178 27.87 0.18 -12.84
C SER A 178 28.23 1.65 -12.61
N ASP A 179 28.32 2.08 -11.36
CA ASP A 179 28.82 3.43 -11.05
C ASP A 179 30.28 3.61 -11.53
N PHE A 180 31.04 2.52 -11.60
CA PHE A 180 32.35 2.50 -12.25
C PHE A 180 32.27 2.75 -13.77
N ASP A 181 31.31 2.10 -14.46
CA ASP A 181 31.11 2.27 -15.90
C ASP A 181 30.63 3.69 -16.23
N LYS A 182 29.84 4.31 -15.34
CA LYS A 182 29.43 5.71 -15.45
C LYS A 182 30.62 6.64 -15.31
N LEU A 183 31.46 6.42 -14.28
CA LEU A 183 32.65 7.23 -14.02
C LEU A 183 33.65 7.17 -15.18
N LEU A 184 33.89 5.99 -15.76
CA LEU A 184 34.74 5.85 -16.95
C LEU A 184 34.18 6.60 -18.15
N GLY A 185 32.85 6.52 -18.36
CA GLY A 185 32.20 7.24 -19.45
C GLY A 185 32.25 8.76 -19.31
N GLU A 186 32.31 9.31 -18.09
CA GLU A 186 32.49 10.75 -17.85
C GLU A 186 33.93 11.20 -18.13
N LEU A 187 34.93 10.38 -17.78
CA LEU A 187 36.34 10.67 -18.01
C LEU A 187 36.74 10.66 -19.50
N ASP A 188 36.10 9.80 -20.31
CA ASP A 188 36.33 9.74 -21.76
C ASP A 188 35.75 10.96 -22.52
N ILE A 189 34.91 11.79 -21.88
CA ILE A 189 34.31 13.01 -22.49
C ILE A 189 35.17 14.25 -22.22
N GLU A 190 36.09 14.19 -21.24
CA GLU A 190 36.97 15.29 -20.84
C GLU A 190 38.40 15.20 -21.43
N GLY A 191 38.71 14.15 -22.21
CA GLY A 191 40.01 13.95 -22.88
C GLY A 191 39.97 14.16 -24.39
#